data_AF-A0A6P0S8Q8-F1
#
_entry.id   AF-A0A6P0S8Q8-F1
#
_cell.length_a   1.000
_cell.length_b   1.000
_cell.length_c   1.000
_cell.angle_alpha   90.00
_cell.angle_beta   90.00
_cell.angle_gamma   90.00
#
_symmetry.space_group_name_H-M   'P 1'
#
loop_
_entity.id
_entity.type
_entity.pdbx_description
1 polymer ?
#
loop_
_entity_poly.entity_id
_entity_poly.type
_entity_poly.pdbx_seq_one_letter_code
_entity_poly.pdbx_strand_id
1 'polypeptide(L)' 'MIIVFGSINLDLVTKTPRLPIAGETLQGYEFFTAPGGKGA' A
#
# COMPACT_ATOMS: atom_id res chain seq x y z
N MET A 1 28.22 1.75 -12.48
CA MET A 1 27.27 2.64 -11.78
C MET A 1 25.92 2.52 -12.48
N ILE A 2 24.85 2.23 -11.74
CA ILE A 2 23.49 2.14 -12.29
C ILE A 2 22.66 3.23 -11.60
N ILE A 3 21.95 4.02 -12.39
CA ILE A 3 21.04 5.06 -11.89
C ILE A 3 19.62 4.56 -12.09
N VAL A 4 18.86 4.49 -10.99
CA VAL A 4 17.43 4.19 -11.03
C VAL A 4 16.69 5.52 -10.91
N PHE A 5 15.86 5.82 -11.91
CA PHE A 5 14.99 6.98 -11.91
C PHE A 5 13.55 6.50 -11.74
N GLY A 6 12.95 6.71 -10.57
CA GLY A 6 11.61 6.24 -10.29
C GLY A 6 11.02 6.81 -9.01
N SER A 7 9.80 6.35 -8.72
CA SER A 7 8.97 6.88 -7.63
C SER A 7 9.38 6.33 -6.27
N ILE A 8 9.26 7.16 -5.24
CA ILE A 8 9.29 6.79 -3.83
C ILE A 8 7.93 7.05 -3.21
N ASN A 9 7.40 6.09 -2.44
CA ASN A 9 6.13 6.18 -1.75
C ASN A 9 6.25 5.69 -0.30
N LEU A 10 5.28 6.07 0.55
CA LEU A 10 5.01 5.40 1.81
C LEU A 10 3.69 4.65 1.66
N ASP A 11 3.75 3.32 1.71
CA ASP A 11 2.58 2.48 1.56
C ASP A 11 1.83 2.42 2.90
N LEU A 12 0.55 2.77 2.88
CA LEU A 12 -0.37 2.66 4.01
C LEU A 12 -1.23 1.43 3.80
N VAL A 13 -0.91 0.33 4.49
CA VAL A 13 -1.50 -0.98 4.21
C VAL A 13 -2.46 -1.38 5.33
N THR A 14 -3.66 -1.83 4.95
CA THR A 14 -4.59 -2.48 5.87
C THR A 14 -4.95 -3.88 5.36
N LYS A 15 -5.03 -4.86 6.28
CA LYS A 15 -5.53 -6.20 5.96
C LYS A 15 -7.01 -6.28 6.28
N THR A 16 -7.78 -6.77 5.32
CA THR A 16 -9.22 -7.01 5.41
C THR A 16 -9.53 -8.45 4.98
N PRO A 17 -10.68 -9.04 5.39
CA PRO A 17 -11.02 -10.41 5.00
C PRO A 17 -11.17 -10.63 3.49
N ARG A 18 -11.45 -9.54 2.75
CA ARG A 18 -11.58 -9.49 1.29
C ARG A 18 -11.46 -8.05 0.78
N LEU A 19 -11.43 -7.87 -0.53
CA LEU A 19 -11.57 -6.55 -1.14
C LEU A 19 -13.00 -6.02 -0.96
N PRO A 20 -13.17 -4.72 -0.62
CA PRO A 20 -14.48 -4.10 -0.52
C PRO A 20 -15.11 -3.94 -1.91
N ILE A 21 -16.44 -4.01 -1.98
CA ILE A 21 -17.18 -3.60 -3.18
C ILE A 21 -17.44 -2.09 -3.18
N ALA A 22 -17.82 -1.53 -4.33
CA ALA A 22 -18.13 -0.11 -4.43
C ALA A 22 -19.27 0.28 -3.47
N GLY A 23 -19.03 1.30 -2.63
CA GLY A 23 -19.99 1.79 -1.63
C GLY A 23 -19.99 1.05 -0.29
N GLU A 24 -19.20 -0.02 -0.14
CA GLU A 24 -19.08 -0.76 1.11
C GLU A 24 -18.00 -0.16 2.02
N THR A 25 -18.29 -0.10 3.33
CA THR A 25 -17.28 0.10 4.38
C THR A 25 -16.96 -1.25 5.03
N LEU A 26 -15.69 -1.63 5.07
CA LEU A 26 -15.23 -2.89 5.64
C LEU A 26 -14.20 -2.65 6.76
N GLN A 27 -14.38 -3.34 7.89
CA GLN A 27 -13.44 -3.26 9.01
C GLN A 27 -12.17 -4.07 8.69
N GLY A 28 -11.03 -3.40 8.71
CA GLY A 28 -9.71 -4.05 8.70
C GLY A 28 -9.35 -4.60 10.08
N TYR A 29 -8.48 -5.60 10.10
CA TYR A 29 -7.98 -6.23 11.33
C TYR A 29 -6.50 -5.95 11.62
N GLU A 30 -5.78 -5.33 10.68
CA GLU A 30 -4.39 -4.91 10.86
C GLU A 30 -4.10 -3.68 10.00
N PHE A 31 -3.27 -2.76 10.51
CA PHE A 31 -2.79 -1.59 9.78
C PHE A 31 -1.29 -1.39 10.04
N PHE A 32 -0.52 -1.12 8.99
CA PHE A 32 0.91 -0.84 9.10
C PHE A 32 1.38 0.06 7.95
N THR A 33 2.58 0.61 8.11
CA THR A 33 3.24 1.45 7.10
C THR A 33 4.53 0.78 6.62
N ALA A 34 4.85 0.93 5.34
CA ALA A 34 6.08 0.38 4.75
C ALA A 34 6.66 1.33 3.70
N PRO A 35 8.00 1.47 3.60
CA PRO A 35 8.62 2.14 2.46
C PRO A 35 8.25 1.41 1.16
N GLY A 36 7.89 2.17 0.14
CA GLY A 36 7.45 1.63 -1.14
C GLY A 36 7.80 2.56 -2.31
N GLY A 37 7.20 2.27 -3.46
CA GLY A 37 7.49 2.95 -4.71
C GLY A 37 8.37 2.09 -5.63
N LYS A 38 8.02 2.09 -6.92
CA LYS A 38 8.64 1.18 -7.90
C LYS A 38 10.10 1.51 -8.22
N GLY A 39 10.60 2.67 -7.81
CA GLY A 39 11.99 3.08 -8.02
C GLY A 39 12.76 3.36 -6.75
N ALA A 40 12.19 3.03 -5.58
CA ALA A 40 12.85 3.12 -4.28
C ALA A 40 13.73 1.87 -4.03
#